data_AF-A0A4S4N7K3-F1
#
_entry.id   AF-A0A4S4N7K3-F1
#
_cell.length_a   1.000
_cell.length_b   1.000
_cell.length_c   1.000
_cell.angle_alpha   90.00
_cell.angle_beta   90.00
_cell.angle_gamma   90.00
#
_symmetry.space_group_name_H-M   'P 1'
#
loop_
_entity.id
_entity.type
_entity.pdbx_description
1 polymer ?
#
loop_
_entity_poly.entity_id
_entity_poly.type
_entity_poly.pdbx_seq_one_letter_code
_entity_poly.pdbx_strand_id
1 'polypeptide(L)'
;MKFIFNALTTTVFFSGIFQTIQAWQTSFQLTGKTLVLGNVSYFVSPTPVSQLEIGSLANVSSTLTTTASDFAGEIIPLTVILTSNISFGQSQFEATVNSFKASDDVFSESFLAGVYISFTGNGTPTASTSFASTEFNTSLVLTSPQYAGGIALTTTIPNGPYFLEPGTGNIFEALRLYEDEQQSFVYVKDIYDIQGLHTGCGNRAYYHFYPVKNATAPAVQRLLDGGMILVGKTKTSQFANGEEATEDWVDLHAPYNPRGDGYQDGSSSSTGSGTSIAAYSWLDYAIGTDTGGSVRNPAGVNGAFGNRPSHGAVDLTDVMPLSPELDTGGVFARDAKAWQKVGHWWYQNFTSYPQFPKTILFPTDDYGFGSSFLSNPPAAGTANAIFNDFIVKLEGFLGTNRTEVNFSGLWNTTKPANSTAPSLSVLLNTTYVDLIAIDQLALLGDPFINGFKAIHSGRAPFINPAPLVRWEYARSLPPTQKNEALVNKTIFMNWFAENFVQTDPDSCSESIFLYPQSSGTTTYRNQYGPFAETPDMVVPIGELAYNSTVTNTTEYLPVTMSFIIAKNCDLVLFDLFAALQDAGIIQPVKVGPRVYGTESP
;
A
#
# COMPACT_ATOMS: atom_id res chain seq x y z
N MET A 1 20.55 47.09 -26.09
CA MET A 1 21.75 47.58 -26.81
C MET A 1 22.55 46.36 -27.21
N LYS A 2 22.75 46.12 -28.52
CA LYS A 2 23.50 45.01 -29.15
C LYS A 2 24.94 44.93 -28.64
N PHE A 3 25.50 43.73 -28.50
CA PHE A 3 26.92 43.39 -28.77
C PHE A 3 27.00 41.85 -28.89
N ILE A 4 27.02 41.22 -30.09
CA ILE A 4 28.14 41.05 -31.05
C ILE A 4 29.46 40.72 -30.34
N PHE A 5 29.78 39.43 -30.25
CA PHE A 5 31.14 38.95 -29.99
C PHE A 5 31.84 38.75 -31.33
N ASN A 6 32.90 39.52 -31.54
CA ASN A 6 33.85 39.32 -32.63
C ASN A 6 34.91 38.30 -32.19
N ALA A 7 35.28 37.45 -33.14
CA ALA A 7 36.24 36.37 -32.99
C ALA A 7 37.64 36.86 -32.63
N LEU A 8 38.31 36.13 -31.75
CA LEU A 8 39.76 36.03 -31.70
C LEU A 8 40.13 34.56 -31.76
N THR A 9 40.69 34.21 -32.91
CA THR A 9 41.32 32.94 -33.26
C THR A 9 42.51 32.68 -32.37
N THR A 10 42.54 31.53 -31.72
CA THR A 10 43.81 30.89 -31.36
C THR A 10 43.66 29.39 -31.56
N THR A 11 44.26 28.92 -32.65
CA THR A 11 44.36 27.51 -33.00
C THR A 11 45.49 26.91 -32.17
N VAL A 12 45.17 26.00 -31.24
CA VAL A 12 46.12 25.01 -30.74
C VAL A 12 45.55 23.64 -31.06
N PHE A 13 46.27 22.93 -31.92
CA PHE A 13 46.01 21.55 -32.29
C PHE A 13 46.21 20.64 -31.07
N PHE A 14 45.15 19.95 -30.65
CA PHE A 14 45.27 18.68 -29.94
C PHE A 14 44.68 17.58 -30.82
N SER A 15 45.57 16.71 -31.28
CA SER A 15 45.26 15.50 -32.03
C SER A 15 44.66 14.44 -31.10
N GLY A 16 43.37 14.14 -31.32
CA GLY A 16 42.81 12.79 -31.32
C GLY A 16 42.80 11.98 -30.02
N ILE A 17 41.65 12.00 -29.33
CA ILE A 17 40.93 10.77 -28.94
C ILE A 17 39.45 11.04 -29.19
N PHE A 18 38.81 10.29 -30.10
CA PHE A 18 37.35 10.26 -30.24
C PHE A 18 36.77 9.69 -28.94
N GLN A 19 36.33 10.55 -28.04
CA GLN A 19 35.35 10.15 -27.04
C GLN A 19 33.97 10.41 -27.64
N THR A 20 33.32 9.33 -28.06
CA THR A 20 31.87 9.30 -28.25
C THR A 20 31.23 9.73 -26.94
N ILE A 21 30.75 10.97 -26.88
CA ILE A 21 29.82 11.39 -25.84
C ILE A 21 28.52 10.64 -26.15
N GLN A 22 28.36 9.44 -25.59
CA GLN A 22 27.03 8.88 -25.41
C GLN A 22 26.35 9.77 -24.35
N ALA A 23 25.70 10.82 -24.83
CA ALA A 23 24.67 11.48 -24.04
C ALA A 23 23.67 10.38 -23.66
N TRP A 24 23.48 10.16 -22.36
CA TRP A 24 22.38 9.38 -21.85
C TRP A 24 21.10 10.06 -22.31
N GLN A 25 20.55 9.63 -23.44
CA GLN A 25 19.19 10.02 -23.83
C GLN A 25 18.25 9.30 -22.89
N THR A 26 17.99 9.90 -21.73
CA THR A 26 16.80 9.57 -20.96
C THR A 26 15.60 9.97 -21.83
N SER A 27 14.95 9.00 -22.45
CA SER A 27 13.73 9.23 -23.22
C SER A 27 12.60 9.53 -22.25
N PHE A 28 11.84 10.60 -22.50
CA PHE A 28 10.56 10.80 -21.84
C PHE A 28 9.63 9.64 -22.23
N GLN A 29 9.11 8.93 -21.23
CA GLN A 29 8.03 7.98 -21.43
C GLN A 29 6.71 8.69 -21.15
N LEU A 30 5.90 8.88 -22.19
CA LEU A 30 4.52 9.33 -22.02
C LEU A 30 3.74 8.19 -21.35
N THR A 31 3.02 8.48 -20.25
CA THR A 31 2.27 7.50 -19.46
C THR A 31 0.77 7.51 -19.75
N GLY A 32 0.34 8.24 -20.77
CA GLY A 32 -1.07 8.46 -21.08
C GLY A 32 -1.65 9.65 -20.33
N LYS A 33 -2.96 9.88 -20.46
CA LYS A 33 -3.68 10.98 -19.81
C LYS A 33 -5.05 10.52 -19.34
N THR A 34 -5.47 10.94 -18.15
CA THR A 34 -6.85 10.80 -17.70
C THR A 34 -7.64 12.02 -18.13
N LEU A 35 -8.86 11.82 -18.62
CA LEU A 35 -9.79 12.88 -18.99
C LEU A 35 -11.19 12.54 -18.48
N VAL A 36 -12.03 13.56 -18.37
CA VAL A 36 -13.45 13.40 -18.01
C VAL A 36 -14.28 13.85 -19.21
N LEU A 37 -15.14 12.96 -19.70
CA LEU A 37 -16.07 13.25 -20.78
C LEU A 37 -17.50 13.11 -20.26
N GLY A 38 -18.20 14.24 -20.17
CA GLY A 38 -19.44 14.32 -19.39
C GLY A 38 -19.14 14.12 -17.90
N ASN A 39 -19.69 13.05 -17.31
CA ASN A 39 -19.43 12.66 -15.92
C ASN A 39 -18.70 11.31 -15.82
N VAL A 40 -18.08 10.85 -16.91
CA VAL A 40 -17.37 9.57 -16.95
C VAL A 40 -15.88 9.82 -17.16
N SER A 41 -15.07 9.20 -16.33
CA SER A 41 -13.61 9.27 -16.42
C SER A 41 -13.08 8.25 -17.42
N TYR A 42 -12.13 8.65 -18.25
CA TYR A 42 -11.46 7.80 -19.22
C TYR A 42 -9.95 7.96 -19.11
N PHE A 43 -9.22 6.91 -19.44
CA PHE A 43 -7.79 6.92 -19.67
C PHE A 43 -7.51 6.79 -21.16
N VAL A 44 -6.61 7.65 -21.64
CA VAL A 44 -6.08 7.65 -23.00
C VAL A 44 -4.66 7.11 -22.97
N SER A 45 -4.44 6.00 -23.65
CA SER A 45 -3.11 5.40 -23.81
C SER A 45 -2.12 6.39 -24.43
N PRO A 46 -0.84 6.39 -24.03
CA PRO A 46 0.18 7.22 -24.66
C PRO A 46 0.48 6.84 -26.11
N THR A 47 0.08 5.64 -26.54
CA THR A 47 0.38 5.12 -27.88
C THR A 47 -0.90 5.11 -28.72
N PRO A 48 -0.91 5.74 -29.90
CA PRO A 48 -2.05 5.68 -30.79
C PRO A 48 -2.24 4.27 -31.35
N VAL A 49 -3.50 3.83 -31.47
CA VAL A 49 -3.89 2.56 -32.08
C VAL A 49 -4.03 2.67 -33.59
N SER A 50 -4.20 3.89 -34.11
CA SER A 50 -4.23 4.20 -35.53
C SER A 50 -3.97 5.68 -35.76
N GLN A 51 -3.87 6.10 -37.02
CA GLN A 51 -3.69 7.49 -37.41
C GLN A 51 -4.44 7.76 -38.72
N LEU A 52 -5.08 8.92 -38.83
CA LEU A 52 -5.60 9.41 -40.11
C LEU A 52 -4.42 9.76 -41.03
N GLU A 53 -4.45 9.28 -42.28
CA GLU A 53 -3.46 9.62 -43.29
C GLU A 53 -3.75 11.01 -43.89
N ILE A 54 -3.39 12.08 -43.15
CA ILE A 54 -3.66 13.48 -43.51
C ILE A 54 -2.73 14.00 -44.65
N GLY A 55 -1.88 13.14 -45.21
CA GLY A 55 -0.87 13.49 -46.21
C GLY A 55 -1.43 14.13 -47.48
N SER A 56 -1.25 15.45 -47.62
CA SER A 56 -1.39 16.31 -48.82
C SER A 56 -2.73 17.01 -49.12
N LEU A 57 -3.75 16.96 -48.25
CA LEU A 57 -5.03 17.64 -48.54
C LEU A 57 -5.28 18.87 -47.66
N ALA A 58 -5.19 20.04 -48.30
CA ALA A 58 -5.69 21.33 -47.80
C ALA A 58 -7.21 21.37 -47.49
N ASN A 59 -7.92 20.22 -47.59
CA ASN A 59 -9.37 20.10 -47.39
C ASN A 59 -9.78 19.50 -46.04
N VAL A 60 -8.85 18.96 -45.24
CA VAL A 60 -9.20 18.49 -43.88
C VAL A 60 -9.50 19.71 -42.98
N SER A 61 -8.78 20.82 -43.21
CA SER A 61 -9.01 22.12 -42.56
C SER A 61 -10.33 22.81 -42.92
N SER A 62 -10.97 22.49 -44.06
CA SER A 62 -12.24 23.11 -44.46
C SER A 62 -13.48 22.33 -44.02
N THR A 63 -13.31 21.04 -43.69
CA THR A 63 -14.39 20.16 -43.22
C THR A 63 -14.41 20.06 -41.69
N LEU A 64 -13.26 20.28 -41.04
CA LEU A 64 -13.17 20.71 -39.66
C LEU A 64 -13.57 22.19 -39.61
N THR A 65 -14.86 22.51 -39.52
CA THR A 65 -15.35 23.90 -39.33
C THR A 65 -14.95 24.53 -37.99
N THR A 66 -14.18 23.81 -37.19
CA THR A 66 -13.50 24.30 -35.99
C THR A 66 -12.07 24.65 -36.36
N THR A 67 -11.71 25.90 -36.16
CA THR A 67 -10.36 26.38 -36.44
C THR A 67 -9.36 25.68 -35.53
N ALA A 68 -8.12 25.47 -35.98
CA ALA A 68 -7.05 24.92 -35.13
C ALA A 68 -6.80 25.76 -33.84
N SER A 69 -7.36 26.99 -33.76
CA SER A 69 -7.41 27.82 -32.56
C SER A 69 -8.49 27.42 -31.54
N ASP A 70 -9.48 26.62 -31.91
CA ASP A 70 -10.56 26.17 -31.01
C ASP A 70 -10.16 24.95 -30.16
N PHE A 71 -9.10 24.23 -30.55
CA PHE A 71 -8.61 23.01 -29.90
C PHE A 71 -7.10 23.02 -29.75
N ALA A 72 -6.57 23.87 -28.87
CA ALA A 72 -5.15 24.00 -28.58
C ALA A 72 -4.50 22.71 -28.02
N GLY A 73 -4.31 21.68 -28.86
CA GLY A 73 -3.79 20.37 -28.47
C GLY A 73 -4.80 19.47 -27.74
N GLU A 74 -6.11 19.74 -27.88
CA GLU A 74 -7.16 18.97 -27.22
C GLU A 74 -7.57 17.73 -28.04
N ILE A 75 -7.67 16.61 -27.32
CA ILE A 75 -8.17 15.33 -27.80
C ILE A 75 -9.71 15.41 -27.86
N ILE A 76 -10.31 14.95 -28.95
CA ILE A 76 -11.78 14.93 -29.13
C ILE A 76 -12.34 13.50 -29.12
N PRO A 77 -13.58 13.29 -28.66
CA PRO A 77 -14.26 12.00 -28.77
C PRO A 77 -14.56 11.64 -30.23
N LEU A 78 -14.34 10.39 -30.60
CA LEU A 78 -14.57 9.84 -31.94
C LEU A 78 -15.28 8.49 -31.85
N THR A 79 -16.30 8.26 -32.67
CA THR A 79 -16.92 6.93 -32.85
C THR A 79 -16.52 6.34 -34.18
N VAL A 80 -15.97 5.12 -34.19
CA VAL A 80 -15.68 4.38 -35.42
C VAL A 80 -16.83 3.43 -35.73
N ILE A 81 -17.35 3.52 -36.97
CA ILE A 81 -18.45 2.72 -37.49
C ILE A 81 -17.99 1.96 -38.74
N LEU A 82 -17.78 0.66 -38.61
CA LEU A 82 -17.54 -0.31 -39.67
C LEU A 82 -18.88 -0.77 -40.23
N THR A 83 -19.02 -0.68 -41.55
CA THR A 83 -20.23 -1.13 -42.24
C THR A 83 -19.90 -1.83 -43.56
N SER A 84 -20.62 -2.90 -43.86
CA SER A 84 -20.58 -3.55 -45.18
C SER A 84 -21.76 -3.14 -46.07
N ASN A 85 -22.63 -2.24 -45.59
CA ASN A 85 -23.78 -1.79 -46.36
C ASN A 85 -23.35 -0.80 -47.45
N ILE A 86 -23.74 -1.09 -48.70
CA ILE A 86 -23.44 -0.21 -49.84
C ILE A 86 -24.08 1.16 -49.66
N SER A 87 -25.25 1.25 -49.00
CA SER A 87 -25.88 2.52 -48.63
C SER A 87 -25.91 2.67 -47.11
N PHE A 88 -25.31 3.74 -46.60
CA PHE A 88 -25.34 4.10 -45.18
C PHE A 88 -26.11 5.42 -44.98
N GLY A 89 -27.08 5.43 -44.07
CA GLY A 89 -27.90 6.59 -43.76
C GLY A 89 -28.38 6.58 -42.31
N GLN A 90 -29.38 7.41 -42.03
CA GLN A 90 -29.86 7.68 -40.67
C GLN A 90 -30.27 6.42 -39.90
N SER A 91 -31.06 5.54 -40.53
CA SER A 91 -31.52 4.32 -39.86
C SER A 91 -30.39 3.37 -39.50
N GLN A 92 -29.35 3.25 -40.33
CA GLN A 92 -28.17 2.44 -40.02
C GLN A 92 -27.33 3.08 -38.91
N PHE A 93 -27.20 4.41 -38.91
CA PHE A 93 -26.50 5.14 -37.86
C PHE A 93 -27.21 4.99 -36.51
N GLU A 94 -28.51 5.25 -36.45
CA GLU A 94 -29.35 5.05 -35.26
C GLU A 94 -29.26 3.62 -34.73
N ALA A 95 -29.36 2.62 -35.60
CA ALA A 95 -29.23 1.22 -35.19
C ALA A 95 -27.85 0.92 -34.58
N THR A 96 -26.78 1.49 -35.13
CA THR A 96 -25.42 1.32 -34.61
C THR A 96 -25.27 2.00 -33.25
N VAL A 97 -25.71 3.25 -33.12
CA VAL A 97 -25.66 4.01 -31.85
C VAL A 97 -26.49 3.31 -30.76
N ASN A 98 -27.68 2.82 -31.08
CA ASN A 98 -28.51 2.07 -30.15
C ASN A 98 -27.84 0.76 -29.71
N SER A 99 -27.13 0.09 -30.62
CA SER A 99 -26.33 -1.09 -30.28
C SER A 99 -25.21 -0.75 -29.29
N PHE A 100 -24.46 0.34 -29.52
CA PHE A 100 -23.41 0.78 -28.58
C PHE A 100 -24.01 1.12 -27.22
N LYS A 101 -25.07 1.93 -27.15
CA LYS A 101 -25.75 2.25 -25.89
C LYS A 101 -26.24 1.03 -25.11
N ALA A 102 -26.53 -0.07 -25.79
CA ALA A 102 -27.03 -1.29 -25.17
C ALA A 102 -25.93 -2.27 -24.74
N SER A 103 -24.72 -2.19 -25.31
CA SER A 103 -23.71 -3.26 -25.18
C SER A 103 -22.28 -2.80 -24.92
N ASP A 104 -21.98 -1.51 -25.11
CA ASP A 104 -20.67 -0.92 -24.90
C ASP A 104 -20.74 0.05 -23.73
N ASP A 105 -20.16 -0.35 -22.60
CA ASP A 105 -20.11 0.43 -21.36
C ASP A 105 -19.05 1.54 -21.40
N VAL A 106 -18.15 1.55 -22.39
CA VAL A 106 -17.24 2.65 -22.67
C VAL A 106 -17.95 3.75 -23.46
N PHE A 107 -18.90 3.38 -24.32
CA PHE A 107 -19.61 4.34 -25.15
C PHE A 107 -20.54 5.26 -24.34
N SER A 108 -20.51 6.55 -24.68
CA SER A 108 -21.50 7.55 -24.29
C SER A 108 -21.86 8.41 -25.49
N GLU A 109 -23.02 9.06 -25.50
CA GLU A 109 -23.43 9.92 -26.62
C GLU A 109 -22.44 11.07 -26.88
N SER A 110 -21.61 11.43 -25.89
CA SER A 110 -20.53 12.39 -26.08
C SER A 110 -19.47 11.92 -27.09
N PHE A 111 -19.32 10.61 -27.34
CA PHE A 111 -18.46 10.08 -28.40
C PHE A 111 -18.97 10.33 -29.81
N LEU A 112 -20.21 10.81 -29.97
CA LEU A 112 -20.77 11.21 -31.25
C LEU A 112 -20.30 12.60 -31.71
N ALA A 113 -19.47 13.29 -30.93
CA ALA A 113 -18.86 14.56 -31.32
C ALA A 113 -18.08 14.43 -32.65
N GLY A 114 -17.37 13.31 -32.84
CA GLY A 114 -16.76 12.91 -34.09
C GLY A 114 -17.21 11.50 -34.50
N VAL A 115 -17.37 11.26 -35.80
CA VAL A 115 -17.70 9.94 -36.36
C VAL A 115 -16.79 9.64 -37.54
N TYR A 116 -16.23 8.43 -37.57
CA TYR A 116 -15.51 7.89 -38.73
C TYR A 116 -16.25 6.65 -39.26
N ILE A 117 -16.79 6.72 -40.47
CA ILE A 117 -17.54 5.64 -41.11
C ILE A 117 -16.62 4.91 -42.10
N SER A 118 -16.37 3.64 -41.85
CA SER A 118 -15.48 2.80 -42.64
C SER A 118 -16.24 1.70 -43.36
N PHE A 119 -16.13 1.69 -44.69
CA PHE A 119 -16.72 0.63 -45.51
C PHE A 119 -15.80 -0.59 -45.58
N THR A 120 -16.34 -1.76 -45.24
CA THR A 120 -15.63 -3.06 -45.27
C THR A 120 -16.22 -4.05 -46.28
N GLY A 121 -17.25 -3.63 -47.02
CA GLY A 121 -17.94 -4.46 -48.01
C GLY A 121 -17.28 -4.42 -49.40
N ASN A 122 -17.98 -5.02 -50.36
CA ASN A 122 -17.63 -4.96 -51.78
C ASN A 122 -18.53 -3.98 -52.52
N GLY A 123 -17.96 -3.26 -53.50
CA GLY A 123 -18.69 -2.30 -54.34
C GLY A 123 -18.34 -0.84 -54.03
N THR A 124 -19.11 0.07 -54.63
CA THR A 124 -18.95 1.52 -54.45
C THR A 124 -19.98 2.02 -53.43
N PRO A 125 -19.58 2.38 -52.20
CA PRO A 125 -20.53 2.74 -51.17
C PRO A 125 -21.00 4.21 -51.29
N THR A 126 -22.17 4.50 -50.72
CA THR A 126 -22.73 5.85 -50.54
C THR A 126 -23.11 6.08 -49.09
N ALA A 127 -22.85 7.29 -48.59
CA ALA A 127 -23.21 7.69 -47.24
C ALA A 127 -23.97 9.02 -47.29
N SER A 128 -25.16 9.06 -46.69
CA SER A 128 -25.82 10.30 -46.31
C SER A 128 -25.48 10.56 -44.85
N THR A 129 -25.01 11.75 -44.50
CA THR A 129 -24.53 12.06 -43.14
C THR A 129 -25.05 13.40 -42.59
N SER A 130 -25.85 14.14 -43.37
CA SER A 130 -26.34 15.46 -42.97
C SER A 130 -27.21 15.44 -41.70
N PHE A 131 -27.84 14.31 -41.39
CA PHE A 131 -28.62 14.12 -40.16
C PHE A 131 -27.73 14.08 -38.91
N ALA A 132 -26.47 13.66 -39.02
CA ALA A 132 -25.59 13.46 -37.86
C ALA A 132 -25.35 14.77 -37.09
N SER A 133 -25.15 15.87 -37.81
CA SER A 133 -25.00 17.20 -37.19
C SER A 133 -26.31 17.73 -36.61
N THR A 134 -27.45 17.49 -37.26
CA THR A 134 -28.74 18.07 -36.84
C THR A 134 -29.41 17.30 -35.71
N GLU A 135 -29.22 15.98 -35.65
CA GLU A 135 -29.94 15.10 -34.72
C GLU A 135 -29.05 14.55 -33.61
N PHE A 136 -27.74 14.40 -33.86
CA PHE A 136 -26.79 13.79 -32.91
C PHE A 136 -25.69 14.75 -32.45
N ASN A 137 -25.77 16.03 -32.84
CA ASN A 137 -24.79 17.06 -32.52
C ASN A 137 -23.34 16.69 -32.93
N THR A 138 -23.20 15.88 -33.97
CA THR A 138 -21.90 15.47 -34.51
C THR A 138 -21.26 16.65 -35.25
N SER A 139 -20.08 17.06 -34.78
CA SER A 139 -19.34 18.20 -35.33
C SER A 139 -18.32 17.78 -36.39
N LEU A 140 -17.92 16.51 -36.40
CA LEU A 140 -16.96 15.96 -37.36
C LEU A 140 -17.49 14.63 -37.92
N VAL A 141 -17.66 14.54 -39.23
CA VAL A 141 -17.95 13.29 -39.91
C VAL A 141 -16.89 13.01 -40.96
N LEU A 142 -16.20 11.88 -40.80
CA LEU A 142 -15.18 11.38 -41.69
C LEU A 142 -15.64 10.04 -42.27
N THR A 143 -15.12 9.71 -43.46
CA THR A 143 -15.42 8.45 -44.13
C THR A 143 -14.15 7.82 -44.65
N SER A 144 -14.13 6.50 -44.81
CA SER A 144 -12.99 5.78 -45.39
C SER A 144 -12.87 6.02 -46.90
N PRO A 145 -11.71 5.79 -47.53
CA PRO A 145 -11.43 6.16 -48.93
C PRO A 145 -12.35 5.55 -50.00
N GLN A 146 -13.13 4.54 -49.64
CA GLN A 146 -14.14 3.95 -50.52
C GLN A 146 -15.31 4.93 -50.77
N TYR A 147 -15.52 5.90 -49.89
CA TYR A 147 -16.43 7.01 -50.10
C TYR A 147 -15.72 8.18 -50.79
N ALA A 148 -16.48 8.97 -51.55
CA ALA A 148 -15.94 10.15 -52.22
C ALA A 148 -15.38 11.16 -51.19
N GLY A 149 -14.07 11.46 -51.28
CA GLY A 149 -13.39 12.39 -50.36
C GLY A 149 -13.01 11.78 -49.01
N GLY A 150 -13.05 10.45 -48.87
CA GLY A 150 -12.67 9.75 -47.65
C GLY A 150 -11.17 9.80 -47.34
N ILE A 151 -10.84 9.54 -46.08
CA ILE A 151 -9.47 9.58 -45.51
C ILE A 151 -9.13 8.19 -44.99
N ALA A 152 -7.93 7.71 -45.27
CA ALA A 152 -7.48 6.40 -44.82
C ALA A 152 -7.05 6.42 -43.35
N LEU A 153 -7.17 5.27 -42.69
CA LEU A 153 -6.48 4.98 -41.45
C LEU A 153 -5.22 4.17 -41.74
N THR A 154 -4.13 4.46 -41.05
CA THR A 154 -2.88 3.69 -41.15
C THR A 154 -3.09 2.22 -40.73
N THR A 155 -3.98 1.99 -39.76
CA THR A 155 -4.42 0.65 -39.34
C THR A 155 -5.94 0.64 -39.15
N THR A 156 -6.62 -0.37 -39.69
CA THR A 156 -8.06 -0.54 -39.42
C THR A 156 -8.29 -0.89 -37.96
N ILE A 157 -9.22 -0.19 -37.32
CA ILE A 157 -9.58 -0.39 -35.91
C ILE A 157 -11.04 -0.85 -35.78
N PRO A 158 -11.39 -1.63 -34.74
CA PRO A 158 -12.75 -2.11 -34.51
C PRO A 158 -13.80 -1.00 -34.35
N ASN A 159 -15.07 -1.39 -34.44
CA ASN A 159 -16.20 -0.56 -34.01
C ASN A 159 -16.04 -0.12 -32.57
N GLY A 160 -16.35 1.15 -32.27
CA GLY A 160 -16.42 1.61 -30.88
C GLY A 160 -16.01 3.07 -30.68
N PRO A 161 -15.94 3.50 -29.42
CA PRO A 161 -15.48 4.82 -28.99
C PRO A 161 -13.94 4.89 -28.99
N TYR A 162 -13.42 6.02 -29.44
CA TYR A 162 -12.01 6.37 -29.52
C TYR A 162 -11.81 7.85 -29.23
N PHE A 163 -10.55 8.24 -29.14
CA PHE A 163 -10.12 9.61 -29.01
C PHE A 163 -9.28 10.01 -30.22
N LEU A 164 -9.59 11.13 -30.85
CA LEU A 164 -8.83 11.68 -31.97
C LEU A 164 -8.05 12.91 -31.50
N GLU A 165 -6.76 12.98 -31.81
CA GLU A 165 -5.96 14.20 -31.72
C GLU A 165 -5.94 14.86 -33.11
N PRO A 166 -6.74 15.91 -33.37
CA PRO A 166 -6.94 16.44 -34.72
C PRO A 166 -5.66 16.99 -35.36
N GLY A 167 -4.75 17.52 -34.54
CA GLY A 167 -3.49 18.11 -35.01
C GLY A 167 -2.53 17.10 -35.64
N THR A 168 -2.56 15.84 -35.21
CA THR A 168 -1.69 14.77 -35.70
C THR A 168 -2.44 13.71 -36.49
N GLY A 169 -3.77 13.63 -36.32
CA GLY A 169 -4.59 12.53 -36.82
C GLY A 169 -4.52 11.28 -35.96
N ASN A 170 -3.79 11.29 -34.84
CA ASN A 170 -3.62 10.13 -33.99
C ASN A 170 -4.95 9.73 -33.34
N ILE A 171 -5.24 8.43 -33.38
CA ILE A 171 -6.42 7.84 -32.76
C ILE A 171 -5.97 6.96 -31.60
N PHE A 172 -6.58 7.15 -30.45
CA PHE A 172 -6.28 6.46 -29.21
C PHE A 172 -7.50 5.68 -28.73
N GLU A 173 -7.24 4.55 -28.09
CA GLU A 173 -8.28 3.77 -27.41
C GLU A 173 -8.87 4.57 -26.25
N ALA A 174 -10.20 4.48 -26.09
CA ALA A 174 -10.90 5.01 -24.95
C ALA A 174 -11.05 3.91 -23.89
N LEU A 175 -10.42 4.07 -22.73
CA LEU A 175 -10.55 3.13 -21.62
C LEU A 175 -11.35 3.78 -20.51
N ARG A 176 -12.56 3.29 -20.25
CA ARG A 176 -13.39 3.81 -19.16
C ARG A 176 -12.74 3.47 -17.80
N LEU A 177 -12.66 4.46 -16.92
CA LEU A 177 -12.23 4.29 -15.55
C LEU A 177 -13.43 4.08 -14.64
N TYR A 178 -13.30 3.12 -13.73
CA TYR A 178 -14.27 2.81 -12.70
C TYR A 178 -13.73 3.21 -11.34
N GLU A 179 -14.62 3.63 -10.44
CA GLU A 179 -14.28 3.74 -9.01
C GLU A 179 -14.03 2.33 -8.46
N ASP A 180 -13.04 2.18 -7.58
CA ASP A 180 -12.79 0.89 -6.91
C ASP A 180 -13.81 0.66 -5.79
N GLU A 181 -15.03 0.30 -6.19
CA GLU A 181 -16.08 -0.08 -5.25
C GLU A 181 -15.76 -1.38 -4.48
N GLN A 182 -14.80 -2.18 -4.98
CA GLN A 182 -14.44 -3.46 -4.39
C GLN A 182 -13.39 -3.35 -3.29
N GLN A 183 -12.71 -2.19 -3.21
CA GLN A 183 -11.58 -1.93 -2.32
C GLN A 183 -10.51 -3.01 -2.47
N SER A 184 -10.00 -3.17 -3.69
CA SER A 184 -9.24 -4.36 -4.08
C SER A 184 -7.73 -4.13 -4.13
N PHE A 185 -7.26 -2.88 -4.04
CA PHE A 185 -5.86 -2.56 -4.25
C PHE A 185 -5.02 -2.85 -3.02
N VAL A 186 -4.04 -3.76 -3.19
CA VAL A 186 -3.14 -4.20 -2.13
C VAL A 186 -1.67 -4.01 -2.48
N TYR A 187 -0.91 -3.57 -1.49
CA TYR A 187 0.54 -3.59 -1.48
C TYR A 187 1.07 -4.68 -0.55
N VAL A 188 2.23 -5.26 -0.87
CA VAL A 188 2.82 -6.33 -0.06
C VAL A 188 4.28 -6.03 0.25
N LYS A 189 4.68 -6.15 1.52
CA LYS A 189 6.07 -5.97 1.97
C LYS A 189 7.06 -6.78 1.14
N ASP A 190 8.21 -6.20 0.82
CA ASP A 190 9.22 -6.83 -0.05
C ASP A 190 10.07 -7.93 0.64
N ILE A 191 9.40 -8.82 1.33
CA ILE A 191 9.91 -10.08 1.90
C ILE A 191 9.02 -11.28 1.54
N TYR A 192 7.84 -11.02 0.95
CA TYR A 192 6.98 -12.04 0.37
C TYR A 192 7.42 -12.32 -1.07
N ASP A 193 7.56 -13.59 -1.41
CA ASP A 193 7.80 -14.01 -2.79
C ASP A 193 6.55 -13.84 -3.64
N ILE A 194 6.72 -13.29 -4.84
CA ILE A 194 5.65 -13.08 -5.83
C ILE A 194 6.14 -13.64 -7.17
N GLN A 195 5.33 -14.49 -7.79
CA GLN A 195 5.68 -15.10 -9.07
C GLN A 195 6.05 -14.04 -10.11
N GLY A 196 7.18 -14.25 -10.80
CA GLY A 196 7.67 -13.36 -11.85
C GLY A 196 8.42 -12.12 -11.34
N LEU A 197 8.50 -11.89 -10.03
CA LEU A 197 9.22 -10.76 -9.43
C LEU A 197 10.42 -11.22 -8.61
N HIS A 198 11.39 -10.33 -8.45
CA HIS A 198 12.43 -10.48 -7.41
C HIS A 198 11.85 -10.13 -6.03
N THR A 199 12.46 -10.68 -4.98
CA THR A 199 12.24 -10.28 -3.58
C THR A 199 13.52 -9.63 -3.07
N GLY A 200 13.46 -8.34 -2.72
CA GLY A 200 14.66 -7.57 -2.40
C GLY A 200 15.10 -7.63 -0.94
N CYS A 201 14.19 -7.87 0.00
CA CYS A 201 14.48 -7.95 1.44
C CYS A 201 15.27 -6.76 2.00
N GLY A 202 15.12 -5.57 1.40
CA GLY A 202 15.88 -4.38 1.81
C GLY A 202 17.38 -4.45 1.52
N ASN A 203 17.83 -5.29 0.59
CA ASN A 203 19.25 -5.48 0.27
C ASN A 203 19.50 -5.64 -1.24
N ARG A 204 20.33 -4.77 -1.83
CA ARG A 204 20.65 -4.78 -3.27
C ARG A 204 21.37 -6.05 -3.70
N ALA A 205 22.30 -6.54 -2.89
CA ALA A 205 23.04 -7.75 -3.22
C ALA A 205 22.10 -8.97 -3.20
N TYR A 206 21.18 -9.04 -2.25
CA TYR A 206 20.15 -10.08 -2.17
C TYR A 206 19.23 -10.04 -3.40
N TYR A 207 18.73 -8.86 -3.77
CA TYR A 207 17.89 -8.65 -4.94
C TYR A 207 18.54 -9.17 -6.24
N HIS A 208 19.81 -8.87 -6.46
CA HIS A 208 20.53 -9.29 -7.67
C HIS A 208 21.06 -10.74 -7.61
N PHE A 209 21.23 -11.29 -6.42
CA PHE A 209 21.78 -12.63 -6.24
C PHE A 209 20.72 -13.72 -6.45
N TYR A 210 19.50 -13.52 -5.95
CA TYR A 210 18.42 -14.48 -6.13
C TYR A 210 17.63 -14.18 -7.41
N PRO A 211 17.23 -15.22 -8.19
CA PRO A 211 16.44 -15.03 -9.40
C PRO A 211 15.01 -14.58 -9.06
N VAL A 212 14.27 -14.19 -10.10
CA VAL A 212 12.81 -14.01 -10.02
C VAL A 212 12.14 -15.26 -9.45
N LYS A 213 11.09 -15.07 -8.66
CA LYS A 213 10.40 -16.16 -7.97
C LYS A 213 9.46 -16.91 -8.92
N ASN A 214 9.40 -18.23 -8.75
CA ASN A 214 8.58 -19.10 -9.59
C ASN A 214 7.15 -19.28 -9.05
N ALA A 215 6.92 -18.88 -7.80
CA ALA A 215 5.64 -18.99 -7.12
C ALA A 215 5.37 -17.72 -6.29
N THR A 216 4.09 -17.47 -6.05
CA THR A 216 3.62 -16.45 -5.12
C THR A 216 3.41 -17.11 -3.76
N ALA A 217 3.88 -16.47 -2.69
CA ALA A 217 3.72 -16.95 -1.32
C ALA A 217 2.24 -17.25 -1.03
N PRO A 218 1.89 -18.40 -0.41
CA PRO A 218 0.50 -18.81 -0.18
C PRO A 218 -0.34 -17.74 0.53
N ALA A 219 0.26 -17.02 1.49
CA ALA A 219 -0.36 -15.87 2.14
C ALA A 219 -0.88 -14.83 1.15
N VAL A 220 -0.08 -14.46 0.15
CA VAL A 220 -0.45 -13.46 -0.85
C VAL A 220 -1.38 -14.05 -1.89
N GLN A 221 -1.11 -15.29 -2.34
CA GLN A 221 -1.95 -15.97 -3.32
C GLN A 221 -3.40 -16.04 -2.86
N ARG A 222 -3.64 -16.31 -1.58
CA ARG A 222 -4.98 -16.31 -0.98
C ARG A 222 -5.72 -14.98 -1.11
N LEU A 223 -5.01 -13.86 -0.97
CA LEU A 223 -5.60 -12.54 -1.14
C LEU A 223 -5.99 -12.30 -2.61
N LEU A 224 -5.11 -12.70 -3.54
CA LEU A 224 -5.37 -12.62 -4.98
C LEU A 224 -6.56 -13.51 -5.40
N ASP A 225 -6.65 -14.72 -4.86
CA ASP A 225 -7.76 -15.63 -5.09
C ASP A 225 -9.09 -15.07 -4.55
N GLY A 226 -9.02 -14.17 -3.56
CA GLY A 226 -10.15 -13.41 -3.04
C GLY A 226 -10.54 -12.18 -3.87
N GLY A 227 -9.84 -11.92 -4.97
CA GLY A 227 -10.09 -10.80 -5.88
C GLY A 227 -9.26 -9.54 -5.59
N MET A 228 -8.28 -9.59 -4.68
CA MET A 228 -7.37 -8.46 -4.49
C MET A 228 -6.43 -8.31 -5.69
N ILE A 229 -6.12 -7.06 -6.03
CA ILE A 229 -5.21 -6.69 -7.11
C ILE A 229 -3.91 -6.20 -6.47
N LEU A 230 -2.84 -6.97 -6.65
CA LEU A 230 -1.50 -6.58 -6.22
C LEU A 230 -0.99 -5.44 -7.09
N VAL A 231 -0.85 -4.26 -6.50
CA VAL A 231 -0.34 -3.07 -7.20
C VAL A 231 1.19 -3.00 -7.15
N GLY A 232 1.81 -3.55 -6.11
CA GLY A 232 3.27 -3.49 -5.96
C GLY A 232 3.82 -4.00 -4.64
N LYS A 233 5.16 -4.01 -4.56
CA LYS A 233 5.92 -4.36 -3.36
C LYS A 233 6.26 -3.10 -2.55
N THR A 234 6.14 -3.16 -1.23
CA THR A 234 6.48 -2.04 -0.34
C THR A 234 7.86 -2.20 0.28
N LYS A 235 8.48 -1.05 0.54
CA LYS A 235 9.78 -0.95 1.18
C LYS A 235 9.78 -1.62 2.57
N THR A 236 10.80 -2.44 2.82
CA THR A 236 11.12 -3.04 4.11
C THR A 236 12.49 -2.56 4.58
N SER A 237 12.69 -2.47 5.89
CA SER A 237 14.05 -2.45 6.45
C SER A 237 14.74 -3.78 6.15
N GLN A 238 16.07 -3.78 6.19
CA GLN A 238 16.85 -4.90 5.69
C GLN A 238 16.59 -6.18 6.51
N PHE A 239 16.20 -7.24 5.79
CA PHE A 239 15.81 -8.53 6.35
C PHE A 239 14.80 -8.40 7.51
N ALA A 240 13.87 -7.45 7.42
CA ALA A 240 12.87 -7.18 8.45
C ALA A 240 13.44 -6.83 9.84
N ASN A 241 14.71 -6.42 9.92
CA ASN A 241 15.31 -5.98 11.18
C ASN A 241 14.74 -4.61 11.60
N GLY A 242 14.71 -4.36 12.89
CA GLY A 242 14.51 -3.00 13.38
C GLY A 242 15.67 -2.11 12.95
N GLU A 243 15.36 -1.04 12.23
CA GLU A 243 16.33 -0.06 11.71
C GLU A 243 15.76 1.35 11.89
N GLU A 244 16.65 2.33 12.07
CA GLU A 244 16.29 3.74 12.13
C GLU A 244 16.33 4.32 10.71
N ALA A 245 15.24 4.99 10.32
CA ALA A 245 15.14 5.53 8.98
C ALA A 245 16.32 6.47 8.66
N THR A 246 16.63 6.48 7.37
CA THR A 246 17.86 6.81 6.61
C THR A 246 19.24 6.58 7.22
N GLU A 247 19.44 6.20 8.48
CA GLU A 247 20.81 5.95 9.00
C GLU A 247 21.41 4.69 8.34
N ASP A 248 20.70 3.57 8.40
CA ASP A 248 21.25 2.26 8.04
C ASP A 248 20.93 1.79 6.61
N TRP A 249 20.09 2.50 5.86
CA TRP A 249 19.38 1.96 4.69
C TRP A 249 20.22 2.06 3.40
N VAL A 250 20.74 0.93 2.89
CA VAL A 250 21.70 0.91 1.76
C VAL A 250 21.13 0.57 0.38
N ASP A 251 19.85 0.19 0.30
CA ASP A 251 19.19 -0.14 -0.96
C ASP A 251 18.42 1.05 -1.54
N LEU A 252 17.27 1.36 -0.97
CA LEU A 252 16.39 2.48 -1.30
C LEU A 252 16.15 3.26 -0.01
N HIS A 253 15.96 4.57 -0.13
CA HIS A 253 15.63 5.39 1.04
C HIS A 253 14.33 4.93 1.69
N ALA A 254 14.27 5.04 3.01
CA ALA A 254 13.03 4.87 3.76
C ALA A 254 11.98 5.89 3.25
N PRO A 255 10.72 5.48 3.07
CA PRO A 255 9.66 6.39 2.64
C PRO A 255 9.36 7.40 3.75
N TYR A 256 8.86 8.58 3.36
CA TYR A 256 8.48 9.64 4.28
C TYR A 256 7.11 9.36 4.88
N ASN A 257 7.01 9.38 6.22
CA ASN A 257 5.71 9.34 6.89
C ASN A 257 4.92 10.61 6.51
N PRO A 258 3.74 10.51 5.87
CA PRO A 258 3.00 11.67 5.40
C PRO A 258 2.36 12.47 6.53
N ARG A 259 2.39 11.98 7.78
CA ARG A 259 1.78 12.63 8.95
C ARG A 259 2.59 13.84 9.42
N GLY A 260 1.89 14.79 10.04
CA GLY A 260 2.48 16.01 10.57
C GLY A 260 3.21 16.78 9.48
N ASP A 261 4.50 17.02 9.70
CA ASP A 261 5.35 17.80 8.79
C ASP A 261 5.92 16.99 7.61
N GLY A 262 5.62 15.70 7.51
CA GLY A 262 6.16 14.82 6.47
C GLY A 262 7.57 14.28 6.75
N TYR A 263 8.17 14.59 7.91
CA TYR A 263 9.54 14.21 8.26
C TYR A 263 9.63 13.24 9.45
N GLN A 264 8.49 12.75 9.93
CA GLN A 264 8.43 11.76 10.99
C GLN A 264 8.95 10.40 10.52
N ASP A 265 9.38 9.57 11.46
CA ASP A 265 9.70 8.18 11.15
C ASP A 265 8.42 7.41 10.77
N GLY A 266 8.51 6.60 9.71
CA GLY A 266 7.45 5.65 9.32
C GLY A 266 7.48 4.37 10.17
N SER A 267 8.47 4.23 11.06
CA SER A 267 8.80 3.05 11.85
C SER A 267 9.18 1.85 10.98
N SER A 268 9.64 0.76 11.59
CA SER A 268 10.17 -0.42 10.91
C SER A 268 9.55 -1.71 11.48
N SER A 269 9.59 -2.83 10.77
CA SER A 269 10.20 -3.07 9.45
C SER A 269 9.25 -2.98 8.26
N SER A 270 7.93 -2.96 8.47
CA SER A 270 6.94 -2.81 7.38
C SER A 270 6.71 -1.33 7.04
N THR A 271 7.78 -0.54 6.97
CA THR A 271 7.77 0.91 6.79
C THR A 271 6.95 1.33 5.58
N GLY A 272 7.21 0.71 4.42
CA GLY A 272 6.51 1.03 3.20
C GLY A 272 5.02 0.71 3.26
N SER A 273 4.63 -0.37 3.94
CA SER A 273 3.22 -0.76 4.09
C SER A 273 2.44 0.24 4.98
N GLY A 274 3.01 0.62 6.12
CA GLY A 274 2.40 1.61 7.03
C GLY A 274 2.36 3.02 6.42
N THR A 275 3.41 3.41 5.71
CA THR A 275 3.48 4.72 5.07
C THR A 275 2.60 4.84 3.83
N SER A 276 2.54 3.80 2.98
CA SER A 276 1.71 3.83 1.77
C SER A 276 0.23 3.95 2.09
N ILE A 277 -0.24 3.25 3.13
CA ILE A 277 -1.65 3.29 3.52
C ILE A 277 -2.04 4.67 4.06
N ALA A 278 -1.10 5.42 4.64
CA ALA A 278 -1.33 6.80 5.06
C ALA A 278 -1.12 7.83 3.93
N ALA A 279 -0.52 7.45 2.81
CA ALA A 279 -0.18 8.36 1.71
C ALA A 279 -1.15 8.30 0.53
N TYR A 280 -1.63 7.11 0.15
CA TYR A 280 -2.33 6.91 -1.12
C TYR A 280 -3.81 6.58 -0.93
N SER A 281 -4.70 7.52 -1.27
CA SER A 281 -6.16 7.35 -1.11
C SER A 281 -6.75 6.22 -1.94
N TRP A 282 -6.08 5.85 -3.03
CA TRP A 282 -6.48 4.74 -3.90
C TRP A 282 -6.04 3.37 -3.37
N LEU A 283 -5.12 3.29 -2.41
CA LEU A 283 -4.66 2.02 -1.85
C LEU A 283 -5.55 1.61 -0.68
N ASP A 284 -6.17 0.43 -0.73
CA ASP A 284 -7.10 -0.03 0.31
C ASP A 284 -6.41 -0.78 1.44
N TYR A 285 -5.43 -1.61 1.09
CA TYR A 285 -4.73 -2.47 2.02
C TYR A 285 -3.23 -2.49 1.78
N ALA A 286 -2.47 -2.73 2.84
CA ALA A 286 -1.08 -3.13 2.71
C ALA A 286 -0.77 -4.31 3.63
N ILE A 287 0.07 -5.23 3.18
CA ILE A 287 0.47 -6.43 3.92
C ILE A 287 1.88 -6.22 4.46
N GLY A 288 2.09 -6.62 5.71
CA GLY A 288 3.39 -6.59 6.38
C GLY A 288 3.62 -7.84 7.21
N THR A 289 4.77 -7.88 7.88
CA THR A 289 5.04 -8.91 8.89
C THR A 289 5.38 -8.28 10.22
N ASP A 290 5.04 -8.99 11.29
CA ASP A 290 5.26 -8.58 12.66
C ASP A 290 5.90 -9.70 13.48
N THR A 291 7.23 -9.64 13.59
CA THR A 291 8.02 -10.46 14.54
C THR A 291 8.13 -9.75 15.88
N GLY A 292 8.30 -8.42 15.81
CA GLY A 292 8.52 -7.58 16.98
C GLY A 292 7.91 -6.18 16.94
N GLY A 293 6.70 -6.04 16.41
CA GLY A 293 6.02 -4.76 16.26
C GLY A 293 6.14 -4.18 14.85
N SER A 294 6.60 -4.97 13.89
CA SER A 294 6.85 -4.50 12.53
C SER A 294 5.60 -4.21 11.71
N VAL A 295 4.40 -4.52 12.20
CA VAL A 295 3.12 -3.98 11.71
C VAL A 295 2.58 -2.96 12.69
N ARG A 296 2.61 -3.27 13.99
CA ARG A 296 2.04 -2.42 15.05
C ARG A 296 2.70 -1.04 15.15
N ASN A 297 4.02 -0.97 15.12
CA ASN A 297 4.76 0.29 15.23
C ASN A 297 4.54 1.17 13.97
N PRO A 298 4.68 0.67 12.72
CA PRO A 298 4.31 1.45 11.55
C PRO A 298 2.83 1.87 11.54
N ALA A 299 1.91 1.03 12.01
CA ALA A 299 0.49 1.39 12.10
C ALA A 299 0.28 2.52 13.10
N GLY A 300 0.96 2.45 14.25
CA GLY A 300 0.94 3.44 15.30
C GLY A 300 1.38 4.83 14.83
N VAL A 301 2.57 4.91 14.23
CA VAL A 301 3.15 6.22 13.84
C VAL A 301 2.54 6.81 12.56
N ASN A 302 1.96 5.98 11.69
CA ASN A 302 1.24 6.44 10.50
C ASN A 302 -0.27 6.63 10.76
N GLY A 303 -0.76 6.32 11.96
CA GLY A 303 -2.17 6.47 12.32
C GLY A 303 -3.08 5.61 11.45
N ALA A 304 -2.71 4.35 11.24
CA ALA A 304 -3.46 3.37 10.47
C ALA A 304 -3.94 2.22 11.37
N PHE A 305 -4.94 1.48 10.90
CA PHE A 305 -5.29 0.19 11.51
C PHE A 305 -4.23 -0.82 11.12
N GLY A 306 -3.78 -1.65 12.07
CA GLY A 306 -2.79 -2.69 11.79
C GLY A 306 -2.71 -3.73 12.89
N ASN A 307 -2.51 -5.00 12.53
CA ASN A 307 -2.49 -6.10 13.50
C ASN A 307 -1.30 -7.03 13.35
N ARG A 308 -0.84 -7.52 14.50
CA ARG A 308 -0.10 -8.77 14.65
C ARG A 308 -1.12 -9.86 14.99
N PRO A 309 -1.47 -10.79 14.08
CA PRO A 309 -2.45 -11.82 14.42
C PRO A 309 -1.86 -12.87 15.37
N SER A 310 -2.71 -13.82 15.78
CA SER A 310 -2.26 -15.05 16.43
C SER A 310 -1.14 -15.73 15.64
N HIS A 311 -0.11 -16.21 16.34
CA HIS A 311 0.95 -16.95 15.70
C HIS A 311 0.41 -18.22 15.03
N GLY A 312 0.72 -18.39 13.74
CA GLY A 312 0.19 -19.46 12.90
C GLY A 312 -1.13 -19.16 12.17
N ALA A 313 -1.72 -17.96 12.33
CA ALA A 313 -2.97 -17.57 11.65
C ALA A 313 -2.84 -17.48 10.12
N VAL A 314 -1.62 -17.22 9.62
CA VAL A 314 -1.29 -17.09 8.21
C VAL A 314 -0.10 -18.00 7.90
N ASP A 315 -0.17 -18.72 6.78
CA ASP A 315 0.95 -19.50 6.26
C ASP A 315 2.04 -18.58 5.70
N LEU A 316 3.21 -18.58 6.34
CA LEU A 316 4.38 -17.77 5.96
C LEU A 316 5.39 -18.54 5.11
N THR A 317 4.98 -19.64 4.48
CA THR A 317 5.78 -20.29 3.43
C THR A 317 6.12 -19.29 2.32
N ASP A 318 7.35 -19.34 1.81
CA ASP A 318 7.90 -18.41 0.82
C ASP A 318 7.88 -16.92 1.24
N VAL A 319 7.92 -16.68 2.55
CA VAL A 319 8.21 -15.37 3.15
C VAL A 319 9.58 -15.45 3.83
N MET A 320 10.43 -14.44 3.62
CA MET A 320 11.76 -14.41 4.22
C MET A 320 11.65 -14.42 5.77
N PRO A 321 12.27 -15.39 6.46
CA PRO A 321 12.13 -15.55 7.90
C PRO A 321 13.08 -14.64 8.69
N LEU A 322 12.56 -14.04 9.76
CA LEU A 322 13.37 -13.43 10.82
C LEU A 322 13.48 -14.39 12.01
N SER A 323 12.36 -14.89 12.52
CA SER A 323 12.29 -16.00 13.47
C SER A 323 10.93 -16.69 13.33
N PRO A 324 10.87 -17.89 12.72
CA PRO A 324 9.61 -18.60 12.46
C PRO A 324 8.71 -18.77 13.70
N GLU A 325 9.31 -18.85 14.89
CA GLU A 325 8.65 -18.98 16.17
C GLU A 325 7.97 -17.68 16.66
N LEU A 326 8.18 -16.56 15.97
CA LEU A 326 7.65 -15.24 16.31
C LEU A 326 6.96 -14.56 15.13
N ASP A 327 7.36 -14.87 13.89
CA ASP A 327 6.90 -14.23 12.66
C ASP A 327 5.39 -14.40 12.46
N THR A 328 4.71 -13.31 12.11
CA THR A 328 3.29 -13.28 11.76
C THR A 328 3.04 -12.37 10.54
N GLY A 329 1.98 -12.63 9.77
CA GLY A 329 1.55 -11.80 8.62
C GLY A 329 0.38 -10.89 8.98
N GLY A 330 0.58 -9.58 8.94
CA GLY A 330 -0.41 -8.57 9.36
C GLY A 330 -0.90 -7.69 8.22
N VAL A 331 -2.06 -7.07 8.40
CA VAL A 331 -2.69 -6.20 7.39
C VAL A 331 -2.90 -4.80 7.93
N PHE A 332 -2.58 -3.81 7.10
CA PHE A 332 -2.83 -2.39 7.31
C PHE A 332 -4.08 -1.96 6.55
N ALA A 333 -4.89 -1.09 7.15
CA ALA A 333 -6.08 -0.50 6.54
C ALA A 333 -6.35 0.92 7.07
N ARG A 334 -7.29 1.62 6.44
CA ARG A 334 -7.78 2.94 6.89
C ARG A 334 -9.19 2.95 7.50
N ASP A 335 -9.91 1.86 7.38
CA ASP A 335 -11.30 1.74 7.81
C ASP A 335 -11.48 0.41 8.53
N ALA A 336 -12.14 0.41 9.69
CA ALA A 336 -12.25 -0.79 10.53
C ALA A 336 -13.12 -1.88 9.88
N LYS A 337 -14.11 -1.51 9.07
CA LYS A 337 -14.99 -2.47 8.36
C LYS A 337 -14.27 -3.08 7.17
N ALA A 338 -13.54 -2.27 6.41
CA ALA A 338 -12.66 -2.77 5.35
C ALA A 338 -11.61 -3.72 5.95
N TRP A 339 -11.04 -3.36 7.11
CA TRP A 339 -10.09 -4.19 7.84
C TRP A 339 -10.70 -5.51 8.33
N GLN A 340 -11.91 -5.48 8.87
CA GLN A 340 -12.68 -6.66 9.24
C GLN A 340 -12.90 -7.58 8.03
N LYS A 341 -13.32 -7.04 6.88
CA LYS A 341 -13.58 -7.81 5.66
C LYS A 341 -12.34 -8.61 5.22
N VAL A 342 -11.17 -7.95 5.15
CA VAL A 342 -9.92 -8.64 4.77
C VAL A 342 -9.45 -9.59 5.87
N GLY A 343 -9.58 -9.24 7.14
CA GLY A 343 -9.21 -10.09 8.28
C GLY A 343 -9.96 -11.42 8.29
N HIS A 344 -11.30 -11.37 8.14
CA HIS A 344 -12.16 -12.55 8.03
C HIS A 344 -11.85 -13.41 6.80
N TRP A 345 -11.48 -12.78 5.68
CA TRP A 345 -11.09 -13.54 4.49
C TRP A 345 -9.72 -14.22 4.67
N TRP A 346 -8.74 -13.50 5.20
CA TRP A 346 -7.36 -13.92 5.21
C TRP A 346 -7.07 -14.94 6.31
N TYR A 347 -7.63 -14.77 7.51
CA TYR A 347 -7.41 -15.64 8.66
C TYR A 347 -8.36 -16.83 8.68
N GLN A 348 -7.84 -18.00 8.28
CA GLN A 348 -8.63 -19.21 8.12
C GLN A 348 -8.76 -20.01 9.41
N ASN A 349 -9.85 -20.79 9.51
CA ASN A 349 -10.10 -21.72 10.61
C ASN A 349 -10.28 -21.05 11.99
N PHE A 350 -10.77 -19.81 11.99
CA PHE A 350 -11.16 -19.10 13.20
C PHE A 350 -12.65 -19.31 13.48
N THR A 351 -13.00 -19.41 14.75
CA THR A 351 -14.38 -19.45 15.21
C THR A 351 -14.90 -18.03 15.37
N SER A 352 -16.11 -17.75 14.87
CA SER A 352 -16.81 -16.49 15.16
C SER A 352 -17.54 -16.58 16.49
N TYR A 353 -17.59 -15.47 17.23
CA TYR A 353 -18.22 -15.41 18.55
C TYR A 353 -19.30 -14.33 18.58
N PRO A 354 -20.43 -14.59 19.26
CA PRO A 354 -21.56 -13.67 19.29
C PRO A 354 -21.38 -12.48 20.25
N GLN A 355 -20.39 -12.51 21.14
CA GLN A 355 -20.19 -11.50 22.17
C GLN A 355 -18.76 -10.95 22.19
N PHE A 356 -18.61 -9.75 22.76
CA PHE A 356 -17.32 -9.15 23.06
C PHE A 356 -16.94 -9.37 24.53
N PRO A 357 -15.63 -9.44 24.84
CA PRO A 357 -15.14 -9.57 26.21
C PRO A 357 -15.69 -8.47 27.12
N LYS A 358 -15.95 -8.83 28.38
CA LYS A 358 -16.55 -7.93 29.39
C LYS A 358 -15.55 -7.45 30.43
N THR A 359 -14.28 -7.77 30.29
CA THR A 359 -13.22 -7.27 31.18
C THR A 359 -12.21 -6.47 30.36
N ILE A 360 -11.82 -5.29 30.85
CA ILE A 360 -10.76 -4.49 30.24
C ILE A 360 -9.60 -4.41 31.23
N LEU A 361 -8.41 -4.84 30.82
CA LEU A 361 -7.20 -4.88 31.63
C LEU A 361 -6.20 -3.83 31.16
N PHE A 362 -5.49 -3.21 32.11
CA PHE A 362 -4.49 -2.18 31.81
C PHE A 362 -3.24 -2.33 32.67
N PRO A 363 -2.03 -2.16 32.11
CA PRO A 363 -0.79 -2.19 32.87
C PRO A 363 -0.61 -0.93 33.74
N THR A 364 -0.08 -1.12 34.94
CA THR A 364 0.31 -0.03 35.86
C THR A 364 1.83 0.12 36.02
N ASP A 365 2.60 -0.85 35.53
CA ASP A 365 4.06 -0.86 35.54
C ASP A 365 4.62 -1.07 34.13
N ASP A 366 5.76 -0.44 33.85
CA ASP A 366 6.29 -0.35 32.50
C ASP A 366 7.15 -1.57 32.14
N TYR A 367 6.56 -2.48 31.35
CA TYR A 367 7.26 -3.56 30.66
C TYR A 367 7.22 -3.39 29.13
N GLY A 368 7.30 -2.14 28.66
CA GLY A 368 7.14 -1.80 27.24
C GLY A 368 5.68 -1.62 26.83
N PHE A 369 4.75 -1.73 27.77
CA PHE A 369 3.33 -1.42 27.57
C PHE A 369 2.97 0.02 28.02
N GLY A 370 3.90 0.77 28.63
CA GLY A 370 3.63 2.10 29.19
C GLY A 370 2.81 2.05 30.48
N SER A 371 3.03 3.00 31.40
CA SER A 371 2.58 2.81 32.79
C SER A 371 2.01 4.02 33.52
N SER A 372 1.48 5.07 32.85
CA SER A 372 1.07 6.26 33.61
C SER A 372 -0.02 7.18 33.05
N PHE A 373 -0.84 6.74 32.10
CA PHE A 373 -1.81 7.65 31.46
C PHE A 373 -3.16 7.80 32.21
N LEU A 374 -3.35 7.10 33.33
CA LEU A 374 -4.57 7.12 34.15
C LEU A 374 -4.58 8.19 35.26
N SER A 375 -3.68 9.18 35.22
CA SER A 375 -3.77 10.36 36.10
C SER A 375 -5.20 10.92 36.06
N ASN A 376 -5.88 11.10 37.21
CA ASN A 376 -7.30 11.43 37.24
C ASN A 376 -7.58 12.83 37.85
N PRO A 377 -8.18 13.77 37.08
CA PRO A 377 -8.37 13.72 35.63
C PRO A 377 -7.05 14.00 34.88
N PRO A 378 -6.85 13.43 33.69
CA PRO A 378 -5.66 13.71 32.90
C PRO A 378 -5.72 15.15 32.39
N ALA A 379 -4.55 15.79 32.26
CA ALA A 379 -4.49 17.17 31.76
C ALA A 379 -5.09 17.26 30.34
N ALA A 380 -6.00 18.21 30.13
CA ALA A 380 -6.61 18.44 28.82
C ALA A 380 -5.53 18.73 27.76
N GLY A 381 -5.76 18.29 26.53
CA GLY A 381 -4.79 18.47 25.44
C GLY A 381 -3.56 17.58 25.53
N THR A 382 -3.59 16.49 26.31
CA THR A 382 -2.53 15.47 26.36
C THR A 382 -2.99 14.16 25.73
N ALA A 383 -2.04 13.30 25.32
CA ALA A 383 -2.35 11.94 24.88
C ALA A 383 -3.13 11.15 25.95
N ASN A 384 -2.82 11.36 27.24
CA ASN A 384 -3.52 10.74 28.36
C ASN A 384 -5.02 11.07 28.36
N ALA A 385 -5.39 12.31 28.03
CA ALA A 385 -6.79 12.70 27.91
C ALA A 385 -7.49 11.98 26.74
N ILE A 386 -6.80 11.80 25.61
CA ILE A 386 -7.33 11.06 24.44
C ILE A 386 -7.49 9.58 24.77
N PHE A 387 -6.48 8.94 25.36
CA PHE A 387 -6.55 7.56 25.82
C PHE A 387 -7.72 7.37 26.80
N ASN A 388 -7.84 8.25 27.80
CA ASN A 388 -8.89 8.11 28.80
C ASN A 388 -10.30 8.32 28.22
N ASP A 389 -10.49 9.32 27.35
CA ASP A 389 -11.77 9.57 26.67
C ASP A 389 -12.20 8.35 25.84
N PHE A 390 -11.28 7.79 25.06
CA PHE A 390 -11.53 6.57 24.30
C PHE A 390 -11.93 5.40 25.21
N ILE A 391 -11.20 5.16 26.30
CA ILE A 391 -11.51 4.04 27.20
C ILE A 391 -12.86 4.23 27.89
N VAL A 392 -13.24 5.44 28.30
CA VAL A 392 -14.56 5.71 28.88
C VAL A 392 -15.69 5.38 27.89
N LYS A 393 -15.51 5.70 26.62
CA LYS A 393 -16.46 5.33 25.56
C LYS A 393 -16.53 3.81 25.37
N LEU A 394 -15.38 3.13 25.40
CA LEU A 394 -15.30 1.68 25.32
C LEU A 394 -15.96 0.98 26.52
N GLU A 395 -15.74 1.47 27.73
CA GLU A 395 -16.40 1.02 28.96
C GLU A 395 -17.92 1.13 28.85
N GLY A 396 -18.41 2.28 28.38
CA GLY A 396 -19.83 2.50 28.12
C GLY A 396 -20.41 1.56 27.06
N PHE A 397 -19.66 1.30 25.98
CA PHE A 397 -20.06 0.40 24.90
C PHE A 397 -20.11 -1.06 25.33
N LEU A 398 -19.09 -1.52 26.07
CA LEU A 398 -19.02 -2.89 26.56
C LEU A 398 -19.86 -3.12 27.82
N GLY A 399 -20.27 -2.06 28.51
CA GLY A 399 -21.00 -2.14 29.78
C GLY A 399 -20.14 -2.68 30.91
N THR A 400 -18.87 -2.25 30.98
CA THR A 400 -17.89 -2.72 31.97
C THR A 400 -16.98 -1.59 32.44
N ASN A 401 -16.14 -1.87 33.43
CA ASN A 401 -15.10 -0.97 33.92
C ASN A 401 -13.72 -1.58 33.71
N ARG A 402 -12.72 -0.72 33.53
CA ARG A 402 -11.32 -1.13 33.50
C ARG A 402 -10.82 -1.65 34.83
N THR A 403 -9.87 -2.58 34.75
CA THR A 403 -9.11 -3.12 35.88
C THR A 403 -7.62 -2.90 35.64
N GLU A 404 -6.98 -2.25 36.61
CA GLU A 404 -5.54 -2.06 36.64
C GLU A 404 -4.82 -3.35 37.04
N VAL A 405 -3.71 -3.66 36.36
CA VAL A 405 -2.90 -4.84 36.61
C VAL A 405 -1.44 -4.45 36.76
N ASN A 406 -0.78 -5.03 37.76
CA ASN A 406 0.65 -4.85 38.01
C ASN A 406 1.40 -6.13 37.62
N PHE A 407 2.11 -6.11 36.50
CA PHE A 407 2.80 -7.27 35.93
C PHE A 407 3.87 -7.81 36.87
N SER A 408 4.72 -6.95 37.42
CA SER A 408 5.79 -7.34 38.33
C SER A 408 5.24 -8.03 39.57
N GLY A 409 4.23 -7.41 40.16
CA GLY A 409 3.56 -7.89 41.37
C GLY A 409 2.88 -9.22 41.13
N LEU A 410 2.13 -9.33 40.03
CA LEU A 410 1.46 -10.57 39.66
C LEU A 410 2.45 -11.68 39.35
N TRP A 411 3.51 -11.40 38.59
CA TRP A 411 4.58 -12.38 38.31
C TRP A 411 5.20 -12.89 39.61
N ASN A 412 5.52 -12.00 40.55
CA ASN A 412 6.15 -12.40 41.82
C ASN A 412 5.29 -13.36 42.66
N THR A 413 3.96 -13.30 42.51
CA THR A 413 3.02 -14.18 43.25
C THR A 413 2.56 -15.40 42.46
N THR A 414 2.60 -15.34 41.12
CA THR A 414 2.04 -16.38 40.23
C THR A 414 3.06 -17.03 39.30
N LYS A 415 4.36 -16.66 39.40
CA LYS A 415 5.43 -17.22 38.57
C LYS A 415 5.37 -18.75 38.55
N PRO A 416 5.35 -19.39 37.36
CA PRO A 416 5.37 -20.84 37.25
C PRO A 416 6.59 -21.48 37.92
N ALA A 417 6.40 -22.64 38.57
CA ALA A 417 7.45 -23.33 39.31
C ALA A 417 8.64 -23.79 38.45
N ASN A 418 8.42 -23.97 37.14
CA ASN A 418 9.46 -24.30 36.16
C ASN A 418 10.29 -23.08 35.69
N SER A 419 9.95 -21.86 36.13
CA SER A 419 10.74 -20.66 35.84
C SER A 419 11.81 -20.43 36.90
N THR A 420 13.08 -20.52 36.48
CA THR A 420 14.23 -20.23 37.34
C THR A 420 14.57 -18.74 37.42
N ALA A 421 13.97 -17.90 36.56
CA ALA A 421 14.23 -16.48 36.52
C ALA A 421 13.78 -15.77 37.81
N PRO A 422 14.59 -14.89 38.42
CA PRO A 422 14.23 -14.17 39.64
C PRO A 422 13.14 -13.12 39.42
N SER A 423 12.97 -12.61 38.20
CA SER A 423 11.94 -11.64 37.83
C SER A 423 11.51 -11.82 36.38
N LEU A 424 10.39 -11.21 36.00
CA LEU A 424 9.90 -11.20 34.63
C LEU A 424 10.89 -10.51 33.67
N SER A 425 11.49 -9.40 34.12
CA SER A 425 12.55 -8.71 33.36
C SER A 425 13.73 -9.63 33.04
N VAL A 426 14.18 -10.43 34.01
CA VAL A 426 15.29 -11.37 33.78
C VAL A 426 14.89 -12.50 32.85
N LEU A 427 13.65 -13.00 32.93
CA LEU A 427 13.14 -14.01 32.00
C LEU A 427 13.15 -13.51 30.55
N LEU A 428 12.74 -12.26 30.33
CA LEU A 428 12.54 -11.71 29.00
C LEU A 428 13.77 -11.01 28.41
N ASN A 429 14.77 -10.70 29.24
CA ASN A 429 15.90 -9.83 28.90
C ASN A 429 16.53 -10.09 27.53
N THR A 430 16.99 -11.33 27.27
CA THR A 430 17.61 -11.70 25.99
C THR A 430 16.73 -12.58 25.12
N THR A 431 15.62 -13.10 25.66
CA THR A 431 14.78 -14.13 25.01
C THR A 431 14.38 -13.76 23.58
N TYR A 432 13.90 -12.54 23.34
CA TYR A 432 13.55 -12.09 21.99
C TYR A 432 14.78 -11.98 21.08
N VAL A 433 15.82 -11.29 21.55
CA VAL A 433 17.02 -10.99 20.75
C VAL A 433 17.74 -12.28 20.37
N ASP A 434 17.81 -13.26 21.28
CA ASP A 434 18.40 -14.58 21.05
C ASP A 434 17.71 -15.32 19.90
N LEU A 435 16.37 -15.38 19.93
CA LEU A 435 15.58 -16.07 18.89
C LEU A 435 15.81 -15.44 17.51
N ILE A 436 15.57 -14.13 17.38
CA ILE A 436 15.67 -13.45 16.09
C ILE A 436 17.11 -13.44 15.55
N ALA A 437 18.12 -13.42 16.42
CA ALA A 437 19.51 -13.37 16.00
C ALA A 437 19.98 -14.74 15.51
N ILE A 438 19.70 -15.80 16.28
CA ILE A 438 20.12 -17.16 15.96
C ILE A 438 19.37 -17.67 14.71
N ASP A 439 18.06 -17.47 14.65
CA ASP A 439 17.24 -17.96 13.53
C ASP A 439 17.59 -17.26 12.24
N GLN A 440 17.62 -15.93 12.21
CA GLN A 440 17.92 -15.22 10.99
C GLN A 440 19.33 -15.50 10.48
N LEU A 441 20.31 -15.64 11.39
CA LEU A 441 21.66 -16.02 10.99
C LEU A 441 21.67 -17.37 10.28
N ALA A 442 21.01 -18.38 10.86
CA ALA A 442 21.00 -19.73 10.33
C ALA A 442 20.16 -19.88 9.05
N LEU A 443 19.00 -19.23 8.99
CA LEU A 443 18.02 -19.36 7.90
C LEU A 443 18.31 -18.43 6.72
N LEU A 444 18.93 -17.28 6.96
CA LEU A 444 19.21 -16.28 5.93
C LEU A 444 20.68 -15.86 5.88
N GLY A 445 21.25 -15.41 7.00
CA GLY A 445 22.54 -14.73 7.05
C GLY A 445 23.69 -15.56 6.47
N ASP A 446 23.97 -16.71 7.07
CA ASP A 446 25.06 -17.59 6.65
C ASP A 446 24.81 -18.22 5.25
N PRO A 447 23.61 -18.74 4.92
CA PRO A 447 23.32 -19.22 3.56
C PRO A 447 23.54 -18.16 2.49
N PHE A 448 23.04 -16.93 2.70
CA PHE A 448 23.18 -15.84 1.76
C PHE A 448 24.63 -15.40 1.60
N ILE A 449 25.34 -15.14 2.70
CA ILE A 449 26.74 -14.68 2.67
C ILE A 449 27.64 -15.73 2.00
N ASN A 450 27.48 -17.01 2.36
CA ASN A 450 28.32 -18.08 1.81
C ASN A 450 28.01 -18.33 0.32
N GLY A 451 26.73 -18.36 -0.06
CA GLY A 451 26.32 -18.49 -1.46
C GLY A 451 26.82 -17.32 -2.32
N PHE A 452 26.71 -16.10 -1.81
CA PHE A 452 27.18 -14.91 -2.51
C PHE A 452 28.71 -14.95 -2.72
N LYS A 453 29.48 -15.29 -1.67
CA LYS A 453 30.95 -15.42 -1.76
C LYS A 453 31.40 -16.47 -2.77
N ALA A 454 30.68 -17.59 -2.86
CA ALA A 454 31.04 -18.71 -3.72
C ALA A 454 31.10 -18.33 -5.22
N ILE A 455 30.27 -17.38 -5.66
CA ILE A 455 30.22 -16.95 -7.08
C ILE A 455 30.82 -15.56 -7.32
N HIS A 456 31.21 -14.83 -6.27
CA HIS A 456 31.81 -13.49 -6.36
C HIS A 456 33.28 -13.46 -5.92
N SER A 457 34.05 -14.51 -6.24
CA SER A 457 35.49 -14.59 -5.92
C SER A 457 35.81 -14.35 -4.43
N GLY A 458 34.95 -14.84 -3.53
CA GLY A 458 35.10 -14.70 -2.08
C GLY A 458 34.66 -13.33 -1.51
N ARG A 459 34.17 -12.40 -2.34
CA ARG A 459 33.65 -11.11 -1.85
C ARG A 459 32.34 -11.30 -1.08
N ALA A 460 32.22 -10.65 0.07
CA ALA A 460 30.98 -10.63 0.84
C ALA A 460 29.99 -9.59 0.28
N PRO A 461 28.66 -9.80 0.43
CA PRO A 461 27.67 -8.77 0.19
C PRO A 461 27.77 -7.67 1.26
N PHE A 462 27.33 -6.45 0.93
CA PHE A 462 27.18 -5.39 1.93
C PHE A 462 25.91 -5.66 2.75
N ILE A 463 26.01 -5.55 4.08
CA ILE A 463 24.94 -5.77 5.05
C ILE A 463 24.89 -4.53 5.96
N ASN A 464 23.69 -4.12 6.36
CA ASN A 464 23.47 -3.00 7.25
C ASN A 464 24.06 -3.26 8.65
N PRO A 465 24.45 -2.22 9.39
CA PRO A 465 24.98 -2.37 10.75
C PRO A 465 24.05 -3.16 11.69
N ALA A 466 22.75 -2.89 11.68
CA ALA A 466 21.79 -3.55 12.57
C ALA A 466 21.77 -5.10 12.44
N PRO A 467 21.53 -5.70 11.25
CA PRO A 467 21.64 -7.15 11.07
C PRO A 467 23.05 -7.69 11.33
N LEU A 468 24.12 -6.95 10.98
CA LEU A 468 25.50 -7.41 11.24
C LEU A 468 25.78 -7.59 12.73
N VAL A 469 25.50 -6.57 13.55
CA VAL A 469 25.71 -6.62 15.01
C VAL A 469 24.90 -7.76 15.62
N ARG A 470 23.66 -7.96 15.15
CA ARG A 470 22.80 -9.04 15.60
C ARG A 470 23.35 -10.42 15.26
N TRP A 471 23.87 -10.61 14.05
CA TRP A 471 24.48 -11.87 13.63
C TRP A 471 25.81 -12.14 14.32
N GLU A 472 26.61 -11.11 14.61
CA GLU A 472 27.81 -11.25 15.44
C GLU A 472 27.47 -11.66 16.88
N TYR A 473 26.42 -11.07 17.46
CA TYR A 473 25.87 -11.50 18.73
C TYR A 473 25.49 -12.98 18.70
N ALA A 474 24.70 -13.42 17.71
CA ALA A 474 24.32 -14.83 17.57
C ALA A 474 25.52 -15.78 17.50
N ARG A 475 26.59 -15.41 16.77
CA ARG A 475 27.83 -16.21 16.68
C ARG A 475 28.58 -16.32 18.01
N SER A 476 28.37 -15.40 18.94
CA SER A 476 28.99 -15.40 20.27
C SER A 476 28.26 -16.29 21.28
N LEU A 477 27.02 -16.70 20.97
CA LEU A 477 26.17 -17.46 21.89
C LEU A 477 26.49 -18.96 21.86
N PRO A 478 26.29 -19.67 22.99
CA PRO A 478 26.42 -21.11 23.01
C PRO A 478 25.30 -21.79 22.21
N PRO A 479 25.51 -23.00 21.67
CA PRO A 479 24.48 -23.74 20.92
C PRO A 479 23.18 -24.02 21.71
N THR A 480 23.22 -23.97 23.04
CA THR A 480 22.05 -24.18 23.91
C THR A 480 21.14 -22.95 24.01
N GLN A 481 21.64 -21.75 23.63
CA GLN A 481 20.96 -20.49 23.90
C GLN A 481 19.57 -20.41 23.26
N LYS A 482 19.40 -20.91 22.02
CA LYS A 482 18.09 -20.93 21.35
C LYS A 482 17.07 -21.73 22.16
N ASN A 483 17.45 -22.89 22.66
CA ASN A 483 16.54 -23.74 23.45
C ASN A 483 16.15 -23.07 24.77
N GLU A 484 17.08 -22.38 25.42
CA GLU A 484 16.80 -21.61 26.64
C GLU A 484 15.83 -20.46 26.36
N ALA A 485 16.04 -19.71 25.27
CA ALA A 485 15.13 -18.65 24.84
C ALA A 485 13.73 -19.18 24.49
N LEU A 486 13.64 -20.33 23.80
CA LEU A 486 12.35 -20.97 23.52
C LEU A 486 11.60 -21.36 24.80
N VAL A 487 12.30 -21.95 25.79
CA VAL A 487 11.71 -22.30 27.08
C VAL A 487 11.19 -21.04 27.80
N ASN A 488 11.99 -19.98 27.86
CA ASN A 488 11.60 -18.72 28.49
C ASN A 488 10.39 -18.08 27.80
N LYS A 489 10.38 -18.06 26.46
CA LYS A 489 9.26 -17.61 25.65
C LYS A 489 7.99 -18.39 26.00
N THR A 490 8.04 -19.72 26.00
CA THR A 490 6.89 -20.58 26.31
C THR A 490 6.38 -20.35 27.73
N ILE A 491 7.28 -20.22 28.72
CA ILE A 491 6.92 -19.90 30.10
C ILE A 491 6.14 -18.58 30.17
N PHE A 492 6.67 -17.52 29.55
CA PHE A 492 6.02 -16.21 29.56
C PHE A 492 4.65 -16.26 28.89
N MET A 493 4.54 -16.87 27.72
CA MET A 493 3.28 -16.92 26.98
C MET A 493 2.20 -17.68 27.73
N ASN A 494 2.52 -18.84 28.31
CA ASN A 494 1.55 -19.62 29.08
C ASN A 494 1.10 -18.81 30.30
N TRP A 495 2.05 -18.22 31.02
CA TRP A 495 1.74 -17.36 32.15
C TRP A 495 0.86 -16.15 31.74
N PHE A 496 1.18 -15.49 30.63
CA PHE A 496 0.40 -14.35 30.14
C PHE A 496 -1.03 -14.75 29.75
N ALA A 497 -1.20 -15.85 29.02
CA ALA A 497 -2.52 -16.37 28.64
C ALA A 497 -3.34 -16.78 29.87
N GLU A 498 -2.72 -17.44 30.85
CA GLU A 498 -3.38 -17.89 32.08
C GLU A 498 -3.77 -16.73 33.00
N ASN A 499 -3.09 -15.58 32.95
CA ASN A 499 -3.30 -14.50 33.93
C ASN A 499 -3.96 -13.24 33.35
N PHE A 500 -3.91 -13.03 32.03
CA PHE A 500 -4.39 -11.79 31.42
C PHE A 500 -5.42 -11.98 30.34
N VAL A 501 -5.37 -13.06 29.55
CA VAL A 501 -6.27 -13.27 28.41
C VAL A 501 -6.75 -14.71 28.34
N GLN A 502 -7.49 -15.10 29.37
CA GLN A 502 -8.12 -16.42 29.46
C GLN A 502 -9.21 -16.57 28.41
N THR A 503 -9.43 -17.79 27.92
CA THR A 503 -10.47 -18.07 26.93
C THR A 503 -11.85 -18.12 27.57
N ASP A 504 -12.86 -17.61 26.87
CA ASP A 504 -14.26 -17.64 27.26
C ASP A 504 -15.12 -18.27 26.14
N PRO A 505 -16.08 -19.16 26.45
CA PRO A 505 -16.85 -19.86 25.43
C PRO A 505 -17.79 -18.95 24.61
N ASP A 506 -18.24 -17.81 25.17
CA ASP A 506 -19.23 -16.94 24.53
C ASP A 506 -18.59 -15.76 23.80
N SER A 507 -17.43 -15.30 24.28
CA SER A 507 -16.71 -14.12 23.78
C SER A 507 -15.29 -14.41 23.27
N CYS A 508 -14.90 -15.70 23.20
CA CYS A 508 -13.56 -16.21 22.91
C CYS A 508 -12.51 -15.91 23.97
N SER A 509 -12.54 -14.71 24.55
CA SER A 509 -11.62 -14.23 25.57
C SER A 509 -12.39 -13.52 26.67
N GLU A 510 -12.04 -13.78 27.92
CA GLU A 510 -12.67 -13.15 29.07
C GLU A 510 -12.41 -11.63 29.11
N SER A 511 -11.23 -11.24 28.63
CA SER A 511 -10.68 -9.90 28.77
C SER A 511 -10.08 -9.36 27.47
N ILE A 512 -9.99 -8.03 27.41
CA ILE A 512 -9.19 -7.26 26.47
C ILE A 512 -8.10 -6.56 27.27
N PHE A 513 -6.85 -6.76 26.90
CA PHE A 513 -5.72 -6.07 27.49
C PHE A 513 -5.31 -4.88 26.61
N LEU A 514 -5.24 -3.68 27.19
CA LEU A 514 -5.02 -2.43 26.47
C LEU A 514 -3.73 -1.74 26.87
N TYR A 515 -3.05 -1.17 25.88
CA TYR A 515 -1.84 -0.39 26.11
C TYR A 515 -1.60 0.69 25.01
N PRO A 516 -0.97 1.83 25.33
CA PRO A 516 -0.62 2.85 24.34
C PRO A 516 0.37 2.34 23.30
N GLN A 517 0.07 2.56 22.02
CA GLN A 517 0.97 2.22 20.92
C GLN A 517 1.71 3.45 20.37
N SER A 518 1.04 4.61 20.32
CA SER A 518 1.64 5.90 19.96
C SER A 518 0.94 7.00 20.74
N SER A 519 1.72 7.91 21.32
CA SER A 519 1.24 8.99 22.17
C SER A 519 1.27 10.35 21.49
N GLY A 520 1.34 10.40 20.16
CA GLY A 520 1.36 11.66 19.40
C GLY A 520 2.59 12.53 19.69
N THR A 521 3.70 11.92 20.10
CA THR A 521 4.97 12.59 20.33
C THR A 521 5.84 12.50 19.08
N THR A 522 6.59 13.57 18.80
CA THR A 522 7.59 13.54 17.72
C THR A 522 8.62 12.48 18.05
N THR A 523 8.57 11.41 17.30
CA THR A 523 9.62 10.40 17.32
C THR A 523 10.35 10.56 16.01
N TYR A 524 11.35 11.44 16.04
CA TYR A 524 12.37 11.44 15.01
C TYR A 524 13.19 10.18 15.23
N ARG A 525 12.73 9.09 14.62
CA ARG A 525 13.44 7.82 14.43
C ARG A 525 13.95 7.14 15.71
N ASN A 526 13.07 6.46 16.46
CA ASN A 526 13.33 5.23 17.26
C ASN A 526 12.23 4.89 18.31
N GLN A 527 11.67 3.66 18.36
CA GLN A 527 11.19 2.89 19.57
C GLN A 527 10.76 1.44 19.19
N TYR A 528 10.81 0.48 20.13
CA TYR A 528 10.31 -0.91 19.99
C TYR A 528 9.30 -1.27 21.09
N GLY A 529 8.31 -2.10 20.74
CA GLY A 529 7.26 -2.58 21.65
C GLY A 529 7.42 -4.06 22.07
N PRO A 530 6.51 -4.57 22.92
CA PRO A 530 6.58 -5.91 23.53
C PRO A 530 6.08 -7.02 22.59
N PHE A 531 6.40 -8.29 22.95
CA PHE A 531 6.12 -9.50 22.16
C PHE A 531 5.33 -10.52 22.97
N ALA A 532 4.20 -11.01 22.42
CA ALA A 532 3.39 -12.12 22.94
C ALA A 532 2.80 -12.88 21.77
N GLU A 533 2.42 -14.16 21.87
CA GLU A 533 1.85 -14.93 20.75
C GLU A 533 0.37 -14.63 20.45
N THR A 534 -0.24 -13.84 21.30
CA THR A 534 -1.63 -13.38 21.22
C THR A 534 -1.82 -12.37 20.09
N PRO A 535 -3.03 -12.27 19.53
CA PRO A 535 -3.37 -11.19 18.61
C PRO A 535 -3.23 -9.85 19.31
N ASP A 536 -2.63 -8.89 18.61
CA ASP A 536 -2.38 -7.53 19.06
C ASP A 536 -2.70 -6.54 17.94
N MET A 537 -3.73 -5.73 18.15
CA MET A 537 -4.36 -4.89 17.14
C MET A 537 -4.26 -3.40 17.50
N VAL A 538 -3.69 -2.62 16.59
CA VAL A 538 -3.49 -1.17 16.73
C VAL A 538 -4.62 -0.43 16.05
N VAL A 539 -5.21 0.52 16.79
CA VAL A 539 -6.29 1.36 16.31
C VAL A 539 -5.98 2.83 16.54
N PRO A 540 -6.15 3.69 15.52
CA PRO A 540 -6.10 5.14 15.70
C PRO A 540 -7.34 5.62 16.46
N ILE A 541 -7.09 6.41 17.51
CA ILE A 541 -8.14 6.90 18.43
C ILE A 541 -8.14 8.43 18.56
N GLY A 542 -7.13 9.11 18.01
CA GLY A 542 -7.03 10.56 18.04
C GLY A 542 -5.78 11.06 17.33
N GLU A 543 -5.56 12.37 17.44
CA GLU A 543 -4.33 13.04 17.03
C GLU A 543 -3.98 14.14 18.04
N LEU A 544 -2.70 14.41 18.22
CA LEU A 544 -2.19 15.37 19.19
C LEU A 544 -1.41 16.48 18.47
N ALA A 545 -1.69 17.72 18.84
CA ALA A 545 -0.97 18.87 18.31
C ALA A 545 0.46 18.94 18.85
N TYR A 546 1.41 19.31 18.00
CA TYR A 546 2.78 19.65 18.37
C TYR A 546 3.27 20.83 17.54
N ASN A 547 4.24 21.57 18.04
CA ASN A 547 4.88 22.64 17.27
C ASN A 547 6.04 22.03 16.49
N SER A 548 5.90 21.95 15.17
CA SER A 548 6.96 21.42 14.31
C SER A 548 8.13 22.40 14.24
N THR A 549 9.32 21.88 14.45
CA THR A 549 10.59 22.61 14.25
C THR A 549 10.97 22.70 12.78
N VAL A 550 10.26 21.98 11.90
CA VAL A 550 10.48 21.97 10.46
C VAL A 550 9.60 23.02 9.79
N THR A 551 8.28 22.96 10.02
CA THR A 551 7.34 23.89 9.38
C THR A 551 7.18 25.20 10.16
N ASN A 552 7.63 25.24 11.42
CA ASN A 552 7.39 26.35 12.37
C ASN A 552 5.90 26.64 12.60
N THR A 553 5.04 25.65 12.37
CA THR A 553 3.59 25.69 12.59
C THR A 553 3.16 24.57 13.53
N THR A 554 1.93 24.68 14.04
CA THR A 554 1.32 23.60 14.79
C THR A 554 0.86 22.51 13.82
N GLU A 555 1.43 21.32 13.98
CA GLU A 555 1.14 20.11 13.23
C GLU A 555 0.51 19.07 14.16
N TYR A 556 0.08 17.92 13.64
CA TYR A 556 -0.60 16.88 14.42
C TYR A 556 -0.02 15.50 14.16
N LEU A 557 0.09 14.70 15.22
CA LEU A 557 0.57 13.31 15.15
C LEU A 557 -0.49 12.33 15.65
N PRO A 558 -0.52 11.10 15.10
CA PRO A 558 -1.48 10.09 15.52
C PRO A 558 -1.32 9.70 16.99
N VAL A 559 -2.45 9.47 17.65
CA VAL A 559 -2.55 8.77 18.93
C VAL A 559 -3.27 7.44 18.69
N THR A 560 -2.62 6.34 19.04
CA THR A 560 -3.09 4.98 18.74
C THR A 560 -3.00 4.08 19.96
N MET A 561 -3.97 3.18 20.11
CA MET A 561 -4.07 2.22 21.20
C MET A 561 -3.95 0.79 20.66
N SER A 562 -3.27 -0.07 21.40
CA SER A 562 -3.19 -1.51 21.13
C SER A 562 -4.16 -2.33 21.98
N PHE A 563 -4.63 -3.42 21.39
CA PHE A 563 -5.62 -4.34 21.95
C PHE A 563 -5.08 -5.77 21.85
N ILE A 564 -4.93 -6.43 22.99
CA ILE A 564 -4.56 -7.84 23.07
C ILE A 564 -5.76 -8.65 23.58
N ILE A 565 -6.04 -9.77 22.91
CA ILE A 565 -7.08 -10.74 23.29
C ILE A 565 -6.47 -12.16 23.32
N ALA A 566 -7.21 -13.16 23.79
CA ALA A 566 -6.73 -14.54 23.81
C ALA A 566 -6.31 -15.04 22.41
N LYS A 567 -5.34 -15.96 22.37
CA LYS A 567 -4.88 -16.58 21.12
C LYS A 567 -6.05 -17.25 20.39
N ASN A 568 -6.08 -17.10 19.07
CA ASN A 568 -7.12 -17.54 18.15
C ASN A 568 -8.46 -16.79 18.26
N CYS A 569 -8.50 -15.63 18.93
CA CYS A 569 -9.69 -14.78 19.05
C CYS A 569 -9.65 -13.53 18.14
N ASP A 570 -8.78 -13.54 17.12
CA ASP A 570 -8.52 -12.40 16.23
C ASP A 570 -9.80 -11.79 15.62
N LEU A 571 -10.73 -12.64 15.15
CA LEU A 571 -11.98 -12.20 14.53
C LEU A 571 -12.84 -11.36 15.49
N VAL A 572 -12.79 -11.64 16.80
CA VAL A 572 -13.54 -10.88 17.81
C VAL A 572 -13.08 -9.43 17.86
N LEU A 573 -11.77 -9.17 17.71
CA LEU A 573 -11.27 -7.80 17.68
C LEU A 573 -11.67 -7.08 16.38
N PHE A 574 -11.59 -7.73 15.22
CA PHE A 574 -12.10 -7.15 13.97
C PHE A 574 -13.58 -6.76 14.09
N ASP A 575 -14.39 -7.66 14.63
CA ASP A 575 -15.82 -7.44 14.84
C ASP A 575 -16.08 -6.31 15.84
N LEU A 576 -15.29 -6.26 16.92
CA LEU A 576 -15.36 -5.18 17.90
C LEU A 576 -15.07 -3.82 17.25
N PHE A 577 -14.01 -3.70 16.45
CA PHE A 577 -13.66 -2.42 15.83
C PHE A 577 -14.68 -1.97 14.79
N ALA A 578 -15.23 -2.89 13.99
CA ALA A 578 -16.35 -2.57 13.11
C ALA A 578 -17.56 -2.05 13.89
N ALA A 579 -17.90 -2.69 15.02
CA ALA A 579 -19.01 -2.26 15.89
C ALA A 579 -18.73 -0.92 16.61
N LEU A 580 -17.49 -0.66 17.02
CA LEU A 580 -17.07 0.63 17.58
C LEU A 580 -17.14 1.74 16.52
N GLN A 581 -16.85 1.43 15.26
CA GLN A 581 -17.02 2.36 14.14
C GLN A 581 -18.51 2.66 13.90
N ASP A 582 -19.38 1.63 13.94
CA ASP A 582 -20.84 1.81 13.86
C ASP A 582 -21.40 2.67 15.00
N ALA A 583 -20.81 2.55 16.20
CA ALA A 583 -21.15 3.37 17.36
C ALA A 583 -20.57 4.79 17.31
N GLY A 584 -19.75 5.13 16.30
CA GLY A 584 -19.08 6.42 16.17
C GLY A 584 -18.00 6.67 17.24
N ILE A 585 -17.50 5.61 17.88
CA ILE A 585 -16.44 5.70 18.90
C ILE A 585 -15.06 5.82 18.22
N ILE A 586 -14.90 5.12 17.09
CA ILE A 586 -13.78 5.28 16.17
C ILE A 586 -14.30 5.63 14.78
N GLN A 587 -13.43 6.09 13.90
CA GLN A 587 -13.80 6.49 12.55
C GLN A 587 -12.67 6.16 11.55
N PRO A 588 -12.99 6.09 10.24
CA PRO A 588 -11.99 5.89 9.21
C PRO A 588 -10.95 7.01 9.23
N VAL A 589 -9.71 6.68 8.92
CA VAL A 589 -8.61 7.64 8.85
C VAL A 589 -8.38 8.13 7.43
N LYS A 590 -7.93 9.38 7.32
CA LYS A 590 -7.59 10.00 6.03
C LYS A 590 -6.13 9.76 5.67
N VAL A 591 -5.81 9.99 4.41
CA VAL A 591 -4.42 10.12 3.94
C VAL A 591 -3.86 11.52 4.19
N GLY A 592 -2.55 11.68 4.13
CA GLY A 592 -1.87 12.97 4.23
C GLY A 592 -1.50 13.38 5.67
N PRO A 593 -1.28 14.67 5.95
CA PRO A 593 -0.70 15.16 7.21
C PRO A 593 -1.55 14.90 8.45
N ARG A 594 -2.86 14.76 8.28
CA ARG A 594 -3.84 14.66 9.37
C ARG A 594 -4.57 13.33 9.33
N VAL A 595 -4.77 12.73 10.51
CA VAL A 595 -5.54 11.46 10.62
C VAL A 595 -7.03 11.74 10.47
N TYR A 596 -7.51 12.83 11.09
CA TYR A 596 -8.93 13.21 11.12
C TYR A 596 -9.23 14.64 10.64
N GLY A 597 -8.21 15.42 10.29
CA GLY A 597 -8.34 16.81 9.85
C GLY A 597 -9.12 17.00 8.54
N THR A 598 -9.54 18.23 8.27
CA THR A 598 -10.32 18.61 7.08
C THR A 598 -9.46 19.05 5.89
N GLU A 599 -8.15 19.18 6.07
CA GLU A 599 -7.24 19.60 5.02
C GLU A 599 -7.05 18.47 4.01
N SER A 600 -7.34 18.74 2.74
CA SER A 600 -6.99 17.83 1.65
C SER A 600 -5.47 17.85 1.42
N PRO A 601 -4.88 16.72 1.01
CA PRO A 601 -3.45 16.62 0.69
C PRO A 601 -3.01 17.59 -0.41
#